data_AF-A0A543PV54-F1
#
_entry.id   AF-A0A543PV54-F1
#
_cell.length_a   1.000
_cell.length_b   1.000
_cell.length_c   1.000
_cell.angle_alpha   90.00
_cell.angle_beta   90.00
_cell.angle_gamma   90.00
#
_symmetry.space_group_name_H-M   'P 1'
#
loop_
_entity.id
_entity.type
_entity.pdbx_description
1 polymer ?
#
loop_
_entity_poly.entity_id
_entity_poly.type
_entity_poly.pdbx_seq_one_letter_code
_entity_poly.pdbx_strand_id
1 'polypeptide(L)'
;MIDRPHFKFSRRGYEPEEVDSFIESQNRTLQAAKKDAAERSVELTKLNAALTDLRGQLGQQSRVMADLKKQNTPAPAQTFSDLGERIAQILTLAEQEASDMKARAVAEADEIRDRANRTAAELKSTTTTYAEQARARADEEAVRIIAQANREAQAIVAEAQSVTAAQRQEAAAEFEAHRLRASTASAELEMSLAARREQADTEFEQRRKQQEQLLAESETRLRQITERGEREAAELRARAERTLENAQSQADQIVSEARDHASRLREESDRELAAATAQRNSITAQLSNVRQMLSTLGGGALADVLGSEPAAPKAAEQERAEVAEGSDQPAQQQAQQAQQDDSTDESGQHETSDDAGSEQPVDQSAEQSGDAEPDANGEEPGEQSYGSTASSYYQRGNAPVGASTN
;
A
#
# COMPACT_ATOMS: atom_id res chain seq x y z
N MET A 1 36.86 -40.57 10.86
CA MET A 1 35.81 -39.75 10.23
C MET A 1 34.67 -39.56 11.23
N ILE A 2 34.01 -38.40 11.24
CA ILE A 2 32.61 -38.31 11.69
C ILE A 2 31.80 -38.39 10.41
N ASP A 3 31.15 -39.52 10.17
CA ASP A 3 30.29 -39.67 9.01
C ASP A 3 29.04 -38.80 9.22
N ARG A 4 28.67 -38.01 8.19
CA ARG A 4 27.59 -37.02 8.30
C ARG A 4 26.38 -37.55 7.53
N PRO A 5 25.30 -37.98 8.21
CA PRO A 5 24.11 -38.45 7.51
C PRO A 5 23.55 -37.33 6.64
N HIS A 6 23.22 -37.67 5.39
CA HIS A 6 22.38 -36.84 4.55
C HIS A 6 20.93 -37.23 4.78
N PHE A 7 20.13 -36.26 5.22
CA PHE A 7 18.69 -36.36 5.33
C PHE A 7 18.03 -35.55 4.21
N LYS A 8 16.94 -36.03 3.65
CA LYS A 8 16.13 -35.27 2.68
C LYS A 8 15.46 -34.08 3.34
N PHE A 9 15.31 -32.99 2.58
CA PHE A 9 14.59 -31.80 3.03
C PHE A 9 13.11 -31.87 2.63
N SER A 10 12.23 -31.81 3.63
CA SER A 10 10.80 -31.55 3.48
C SER A 10 10.52 -30.04 3.63
N ARG A 11 9.28 -29.62 3.38
CA ARG A 11 8.84 -28.20 3.30
C ARG A 11 9.12 -27.33 4.54
N ARG A 12 9.54 -27.91 5.68
CA ARG A 12 9.86 -27.18 6.93
C ARG A 12 11.09 -27.73 7.68
N GLY A 13 11.95 -28.53 7.04
CA GLY A 13 13.14 -29.11 7.71
C GLY A 13 13.56 -30.43 7.09
N TYR A 14 14.20 -31.31 7.86
CA TYR A 14 14.49 -32.67 7.42
C TYR A 14 13.25 -33.57 7.45
N GLU A 15 13.26 -34.66 6.68
CA GLU A 15 12.21 -35.68 6.64
C GLU A 15 12.20 -36.50 7.95
N PRO A 16 11.12 -36.45 8.76
CA PRO A 16 11.12 -37.06 10.11
C PRO A 16 11.42 -38.55 10.11
N GLU A 17 10.80 -39.33 9.22
CA GLU A 17 10.96 -40.79 9.16
C GLU A 17 12.42 -41.23 8.87
N GLU A 18 13.17 -40.43 8.10
CA GLU A 18 14.59 -40.68 7.80
C GLU A 18 15.51 -40.27 8.98
N VAL A 19 15.11 -39.26 9.75
CA VAL A 19 15.80 -38.86 10.99
C VAL A 19 15.54 -39.86 12.12
N ASP A 20 14.30 -40.28 12.31
CA ASP A 20 13.90 -41.21 13.37
C ASP A 20 14.51 -42.61 13.15
N SER A 21 14.42 -43.14 11.93
CA SER A 21 15.08 -44.42 11.59
C SER A 21 16.62 -44.37 11.71
N PHE A 22 17.23 -43.22 11.43
CA PHE A 22 18.66 -43.01 11.71
C PHE A 22 18.95 -42.99 13.22
N ILE A 23 18.13 -42.30 14.02
CA ILE A 23 18.24 -42.25 15.48
C ILE A 23 18.07 -43.66 16.09
N GLU A 24 17.12 -44.47 15.62
CA GLU A 24 16.99 -45.88 16.00
C GLU A 24 18.25 -46.68 15.65
N SER A 25 18.80 -46.50 14.45
CA SER A 25 20.01 -47.20 14.01
C SER A 25 21.24 -46.84 14.87
N GLN A 26 21.39 -45.56 15.24
CA GLN A 26 22.42 -45.11 16.17
C GLN A 26 22.19 -45.66 17.57
N ASN A 27 20.97 -45.58 18.10
CA ASN A 27 20.64 -46.11 19.43
C ASN A 27 20.92 -47.62 19.52
N ARG A 28 20.58 -48.39 18.49
CA ARG A 28 20.89 -49.83 18.39
C ARG A 28 22.40 -50.09 18.36
N THR A 29 23.16 -49.29 17.61
CA THR A 29 24.62 -49.38 17.54
C THR A 29 25.29 -49.00 18.86
N LEU A 30 24.76 -47.98 19.55
CA LEU A 30 25.21 -47.50 20.86
C LEU A 30 24.91 -48.54 21.96
N GLN A 31 23.74 -49.17 21.93
CA GLN A 31 23.40 -50.29 22.82
C GLN A 31 24.31 -51.51 22.57
N ALA A 32 24.58 -51.86 21.31
CA ALA A 32 25.54 -52.91 20.97
C ALA A 32 26.94 -52.59 21.51
N ALA A 33 27.47 -51.39 21.24
CA ALA A 33 28.77 -50.94 21.75
C ALA A 33 28.86 -50.90 23.28
N LYS A 34 27.76 -50.59 23.98
CA LYS A 34 27.66 -50.69 25.46
C LYS A 34 27.71 -52.13 25.95
N LYS A 35 27.01 -53.06 25.29
CA LYS A 35 27.04 -54.51 25.61
C LYS A 35 28.44 -55.09 25.40
N ASP A 36 29.04 -54.80 24.25
CA ASP A 36 30.44 -55.08 23.90
C ASP A 36 31.43 -54.61 24.97
N ALA A 37 31.27 -53.37 25.46
CA ALA A 37 32.12 -52.80 26.50
C ALA A 37 31.91 -53.47 27.87
N ALA A 38 30.66 -53.83 28.21
CA ALA A 38 30.36 -54.58 29.43
C ALA A 38 30.99 -55.98 29.38
N GLU A 39 30.84 -56.71 28.28
CA GLU A 39 31.42 -58.05 28.09
C GLU A 39 32.96 -58.00 28.21
N ARG A 40 33.62 -57.07 27.52
CA ARG A 40 35.07 -56.86 27.64
C ARG A 40 35.51 -56.50 29.07
N SER A 41 34.68 -55.81 29.85
CA SER A 41 35.00 -55.53 31.26
C SER A 41 34.90 -56.76 32.16
N VAL A 42 33.98 -57.69 31.86
CA VAL A 42 33.88 -59.01 32.50
C VAL A 42 35.08 -59.90 32.11
N GLU A 43 35.52 -59.86 30.84
CA GLU A 43 36.74 -60.56 30.41
C GLU A 43 37.99 -60.00 31.11
N LEU A 44 38.14 -58.68 31.20
CA LEU A 44 39.27 -58.03 31.87
C LEU A 44 39.29 -58.33 33.39
N THR A 45 38.15 -58.34 34.07
CA THR A 45 38.10 -58.72 35.50
C THR A 45 38.44 -60.21 35.69
N LYS A 46 37.94 -61.10 34.82
CA LYS A 46 38.29 -62.53 34.83
C LYS A 46 39.78 -62.79 34.56
N LEU A 47 40.40 -62.05 33.63
CA LEU A 47 41.84 -62.12 33.37
C LEU A 47 42.68 -61.60 34.55
N ASN A 48 42.24 -60.52 35.21
CA ASN A 48 42.91 -60.01 36.42
C ASN A 48 42.80 -60.97 37.61
N ALA A 49 41.67 -61.67 37.76
CA ALA A 49 41.51 -62.74 38.74
C ALA A 49 42.51 -63.88 38.46
N ALA A 50 42.56 -64.40 37.22
CA ALA A 50 43.48 -65.46 36.83
C ALA A 50 44.97 -65.08 37.01
N LEU A 51 45.34 -63.83 36.72
CA LEU A 51 46.69 -63.30 37.00
C LEU A 51 47.00 -63.21 38.50
N THR A 52 45.98 -63.01 39.34
CA THR A 52 46.11 -62.97 40.80
C THR A 52 46.26 -64.37 41.38
N ASP A 53 45.48 -65.34 40.90
CA ASP A 53 45.62 -66.76 41.25
C ASP A 53 46.99 -67.31 40.85
N LEU A 54 47.48 -67.01 39.65
CA LEU A 54 48.80 -67.46 39.18
C LEU A 54 49.95 -66.87 40.03
N ARG A 55 49.82 -65.60 40.45
CA ARG A 55 50.74 -64.98 41.43
C ARG A 55 50.63 -65.65 42.80
N GLY A 56 49.44 -66.03 43.23
CA GLY A 56 49.20 -66.82 44.44
C GLY A 56 49.90 -68.19 44.40
N GLN A 57 49.80 -68.91 43.28
CA GLN A 57 50.46 -70.19 43.05
C GLN A 57 51.99 -70.06 43.06
N LEU A 58 52.56 -69.06 42.38
CA LEU A 58 54.00 -68.76 42.45
C LEU A 58 54.45 -68.38 43.87
N GLY A 59 53.62 -67.63 44.60
CA GLY A 59 53.81 -67.33 46.02
C GLY A 59 53.81 -68.58 46.91
N GLN A 60 52.92 -69.53 46.66
CA GLN A 60 52.89 -70.83 47.36
C GLN A 60 54.10 -71.69 47.00
N GLN A 61 54.45 -71.83 45.73
CA GLN A 61 55.62 -72.59 45.28
C GLN A 61 56.92 -72.03 45.87
N SER A 62 57.10 -70.70 45.89
CA SER A 62 58.28 -70.08 46.50
C SER A 62 58.38 -70.30 48.01
N ARG A 63 57.24 -70.34 48.73
CA ARG A 63 57.20 -70.73 50.16
C ARG A 63 57.56 -72.20 50.36
N VAL A 64 56.96 -73.12 49.58
CA VAL A 64 57.29 -74.55 49.61
C VAL A 64 58.77 -74.78 49.34
N MET A 65 59.35 -74.12 48.33
CA MET A 65 60.79 -74.17 48.04
C MET A 65 61.65 -73.60 49.17
N ALA A 66 61.22 -72.51 49.81
CA ALA A 66 61.92 -71.94 50.96
C ALA A 66 61.86 -72.84 52.21
N ASP A 67 60.73 -73.51 52.45
CA ASP A 67 60.54 -74.40 53.58
C ASP A 67 61.21 -75.77 53.36
N LEU A 68 61.22 -76.32 52.14
CA LEU A 68 62.12 -77.43 51.77
C LEU A 68 63.59 -77.04 51.98
N LYS A 69 63.99 -75.81 51.63
CA LYS A 69 65.38 -75.34 51.84
C LYS A 69 65.73 -75.18 53.33
N LYS A 70 64.76 -74.87 54.20
CA LYS A 70 64.94 -74.89 55.67
C LYS A 70 64.99 -76.30 56.24
N GLN A 71 64.12 -77.21 55.75
CA GLN A 71 64.13 -78.62 56.16
C GLN A 71 65.43 -79.32 55.73
N ASN A 72 65.96 -78.97 54.56
CA ASN A 72 67.26 -79.39 54.08
C ASN A 72 68.41 -78.50 54.60
N THR A 73 68.30 -77.99 55.84
CA THR A 73 69.46 -77.41 56.54
C THR A 73 70.44 -78.55 56.82
N PRO A 74 71.71 -78.46 56.38
CA PRO A 74 72.65 -79.56 56.56
C PRO A 74 72.91 -79.80 58.04
N ALA A 75 72.57 -81.00 58.53
CA ALA A 75 73.06 -81.47 59.81
C ALA A 75 74.60 -81.47 59.78
N PRO A 76 75.28 -81.14 60.90
CA PRO A 76 76.75 -81.19 60.96
C PRO A 76 77.20 -82.59 60.58
N ALA A 77 78.12 -82.68 59.61
CA ALA A 77 78.42 -83.91 58.92
C ALA A 77 78.84 -85.03 59.88
N GLN A 78 77.97 -86.03 60.06
CA GLN A 78 78.35 -87.26 60.73
C GLN A 78 79.39 -87.94 59.86
N THR A 79 80.64 -87.95 60.33
CA THR A 79 81.75 -88.58 59.62
C THR A 79 81.55 -90.10 59.63
N PHE A 80 80.99 -90.64 58.54
CA PHE A 80 80.86 -92.07 58.25
C PHE A 80 82.23 -92.73 58.00
N SER A 81 83.17 -92.55 58.94
CA SER A 81 84.59 -92.94 58.83
C SER A 81 84.80 -94.43 58.62
N ASP A 82 83.82 -95.26 59.00
CA ASP A 82 83.85 -96.72 58.89
C ASP A 82 82.80 -97.27 57.90
N LEU A 83 82.13 -96.37 57.16
CA LEU A 83 81.37 -96.71 55.94
C LEU A 83 82.16 -96.41 54.65
N GLY A 84 83.48 -96.25 54.81
CA GLY A 84 84.51 -96.75 53.89
C GLY A 84 84.46 -96.23 52.47
N GLU A 85 84.99 -95.02 52.25
CA GLU A 85 85.47 -94.44 50.98
C GLU A 85 84.45 -94.38 49.81
N ARG A 86 83.91 -95.50 49.35
CA ARG A 86 82.91 -95.61 48.29
C ARG A 86 81.68 -94.73 48.52
N ILE A 87 81.22 -94.58 49.77
CA ILE A 87 80.08 -93.71 50.10
C ILE A 87 80.49 -92.23 50.06
N ALA A 88 81.73 -91.89 50.44
CA ALA A 88 82.25 -90.54 50.24
C ALA A 88 82.38 -90.20 48.74
N GLN A 89 82.87 -91.15 47.91
CA GLN A 89 82.92 -91.03 46.46
C GLN A 89 81.52 -90.84 45.84
N ILE A 90 80.52 -91.61 46.30
CA ILE A 90 79.11 -91.45 45.88
C ILE A 90 78.57 -90.08 46.27
N LEU A 91 78.86 -89.58 47.48
CA LEU A 91 78.42 -88.25 47.92
C LEU A 91 79.12 -87.11 47.16
N THR A 92 80.41 -87.23 46.85
CA THR A 92 81.10 -86.23 46.01
C THR A 92 80.61 -86.25 44.57
N LEU A 93 80.31 -87.43 44.02
CA LEU A 93 79.71 -87.56 42.68
C LEU A 93 78.28 -87.00 42.67
N ALA A 94 77.51 -87.20 43.74
CA ALA A 94 76.16 -86.66 43.88
C ALA A 94 76.15 -85.13 44.03
N GLU A 95 77.09 -84.51 44.77
CA GLU A 95 77.20 -83.05 44.80
C GLU A 95 77.74 -82.49 43.48
N GLN A 96 78.63 -83.22 42.78
CA GLN A 96 79.07 -82.86 41.43
C GLN A 96 77.88 -82.87 40.45
N GLU A 97 77.13 -83.96 40.32
CA GLU A 97 75.94 -84.01 39.47
C GLU A 97 74.87 -83.01 39.93
N ALA A 98 74.71 -82.76 41.23
CA ALA A 98 73.83 -81.70 41.72
C ALA A 98 74.34 -80.29 41.34
N SER A 99 75.65 -80.05 41.28
CA SER A 99 76.23 -78.79 40.81
C SER A 99 76.06 -78.60 39.30
N ASP A 100 76.23 -79.68 38.53
CA ASP A 100 76.01 -79.74 37.09
C ASP A 100 74.53 -79.54 36.74
N MET A 101 73.61 -80.20 37.43
CA MET A 101 72.16 -79.99 37.28
C MET A 101 71.77 -78.54 37.61
N LYS A 102 72.34 -77.93 38.67
CA LYS A 102 72.14 -76.50 38.98
C LYS A 102 72.67 -75.61 37.85
N ALA A 103 73.85 -75.90 37.31
CA ALA A 103 74.46 -75.13 36.22
C ALA A 103 73.65 -75.23 34.91
N ARG A 104 73.24 -76.44 34.51
CA ARG A 104 72.36 -76.68 33.35
C ARG A 104 71.02 -75.96 33.52
N ALA A 105 70.37 -76.08 34.67
CA ALA A 105 69.08 -75.42 34.94
C ALA A 105 69.18 -73.88 34.97
N VAL A 106 70.31 -73.30 35.39
CA VAL A 106 70.56 -71.86 35.29
C VAL A 106 70.75 -71.43 33.84
N ALA A 107 71.57 -72.16 33.07
CA ALA A 107 71.80 -71.87 31.65
C ALA A 107 70.49 -71.97 30.82
N GLU A 108 69.68 -73.00 31.04
CA GLU A 108 68.35 -73.14 30.41
C GLU A 108 67.41 -71.99 30.80
N ALA A 109 67.41 -71.57 32.06
CA ALA A 109 66.60 -70.44 32.52
C ALA A 109 67.05 -69.11 31.90
N ASP A 110 68.35 -68.90 31.71
CA ASP A 110 68.90 -67.72 31.04
C ASP A 110 68.65 -67.74 29.52
N GLU A 111 68.78 -68.88 28.86
CA GLU A 111 68.33 -69.04 27.46
C GLU A 111 66.85 -68.70 27.28
N ILE A 112 65.98 -69.15 28.19
CA ILE A 112 64.55 -68.85 28.17
C ILE A 112 64.30 -67.35 28.38
N ARG A 113 65.02 -66.71 29.31
CA ARG A 113 64.98 -65.25 29.53
C ARG A 113 65.40 -64.50 28.27
N ASP A 114 66.53 -64.84 27.67
CA ASP A 114 67.04 -64.17 26.48
C ASP A 114 66.15 -64.39 25.24
N ARG A 115 65.50 -65.55 25.15
CA ARG A 115 64.51 -65.83 24.10
C ARG A 115 63.25 -64.98 24.30
N ALA A 116 62.74 -64.89 25.52
CA ALA A 116 61.58 -64.06 25.86
C ALA A 116 61.87 -62.55 25.73
N ASN A 117 63.06 -62.10 26.10
CA ASN A 117 63.50 -60.71 25.96
C ASN A 117 63.58 -60.30 24.48
N ARG A 118 64.10 -61.18 23.61
CA ARG A 118 64.13 -60.97 22.15
C ARG A 118 62.74 -60.88 21.54
N THR A 119 61.87 -61.87 21.79
CA THR A 119 60.50 -61.84 21.23
C THR A 119 59.67 -60.68 21.78
N ALA A 120 59.88 -60.27 23.04
CA ALA A 120 59.25 -59.06 23.59
C ALA A 120 59.76 -57.77 22.92
N ALA A 121 61.06 -57.68 22.59
CA ALA A 121 61.63 -56.54 21.87
C ALA A 121 61.15 -56.48 20.41
N GLU A 122 61.09 -57.63 19.72
CA GLU A 122 60.54 -57.77 18.36
C GLU A 122 59.06 -57.41 18.30
N LEU A 123 58.25 -57.91 19.24
CA LEU A 123 56.84 -57.58 19.37
C LEU A 123 56.64 -56.08 19.69
N LYS A 124 57.46 -55.50 20.55
CA LYS A 124 57.43 -54.06 20.83
C LYS A 124 57.77 -53.24 19.58
N SER A 125 58.83 -53.58 18.86
CA SER A 125 59.26 -52.87 17.64
C SER A 125 58.22 -52.94 16.51
N THR A 126 57.63 -54.11 16.29
CA THR A 126 56.58 -54.30 15.28
C THR A 126 55.28 -53.59 15.66
N THR A 127 54.86 -53.63 16.93
CA THR A 127 53.65 -52.91 17.39
C THR A 127 53.82 -51.39 17.41
N THR A 128 55.00 -50.84 17.76
CA THR A 128 55.24 -49.39 17.62
C THR A 128 55.24 -48.96 16.16
N THR A 129 55.93 -49.70 15.29
CA THR A 129 55.95 -49.43 13.84
C THR A 129 54.53 -49.46 13.24
N TYR A 130 53.72 -50.44 13.62
CA TYR A 130 52.32 -50.51 13.17
C TYR A 130 51.47 -49.36 13.71
N ALA A 131 51.63 -48.98 14.97
CA ALA A 131 50.91 -47.84 15.57
C ALA A 131 51.29 -46.50 14.93
N GLU A 132 52.57 -46.32 14.56
CA GLU A 132 53.07 -45.15 13.84
C GLU A 132 52.52 -45.09 12.40
N GLN A 133 52.52 -46.21 11.67
CA GLN A 133 51.90 -46.30 10.34
C GLN A 133 50.38 -46.07 10.38
N ALA A 134 49.69 -46.57 11.40
CA ALA A 134 48.25 -46.36 11.59
C ALA A 134 47.93 -44.88 11.87
N ARG A 135 48.74 -44.19 12.68
CA ARG A 135 48.63 -42.74 12.90
C ARG A 135 48.87 -41.95 11.63
N ALA A 136 49.99 -42.20 10.93
CA ALA A 136 50.32 -41.49 9.70
C ALA A 136 49.21 -41.60 8.63
N ARG A 137 48.59 -42.78 8.47
CA ARG A 137 47.43 -42.97 7.58
C ARG A 137 46.20 -42.18 8.05
N ALA A 138 45.88 -42.21 9.34
CA ALA A 138 44.76 -41.45 9.89
C ALA A 138 44.96 -39.93 9.78
N ASP A 139 46.19 -39.45 9.94
CA ASP A 139 46.57 -38.04 9.78
C ASP A 139 46.48 -37.61 8.30
N GLU A 140 46.97 -38.44 7.36
CA GLU A 140 46.79 -38.23 5.93
C GLU A 140 45.31 -38.19 5.51
N GLU A 141 44.51 -39.14 6.01
CA GLU A 141 43.06 -39.17 5.76
C GLU A 141 42.38 -37.93 6.34
N ALA A 142 42.70 -37.52 7.57
CA ALA A 142 42.17 -36.31 8.18
C ALA A 142 42.49 -35.06 7.35
N VAL A 143 43.74 -34.91 6.88
CA VAL A 143 44.15 -33.81 5.99
C VAL A 143 43.38 -33.84 4.67
N ARG A 144 43.20 -35.02 4.05
CA ARG A 144 42.43 -35.18 2.80
C ARG A 144 40.96 -34.80 2.99
N ILE A 145 40.32 -35.25 4.07
CA ILE A 145 38.92 -34.93 4.42
C ILE A 145 38.76 -33.42 4.65
N ILE A 146 39.65 -32.81 5.44
CA ILE A 146 39.61 -31.36 5.71
C ILE A 146 39.82 -30.56 4.41
N ALA A 147 40.76 -30.97 3.56
CA ALA A 147 40.99 -30.34 2.26
C ALA A 147 39.82 -30.53 1.27
N GLN A 148 39.08 -31.63 1.36
CA GLN A 148 37.84 -31.83 0.61
C GLN A 148 36.72 -30.92 1.14
N ALA A 149 36.40 -31.00 2.43
CA ALA A 149 35.35 -30.20 3.06
C ALA A 149 35.56 -28.68 2.90
N ASN A 150 36.81 -28.22 2.93
CA ASN A 150 37.15 -26.82 2.67
C ASN A 150 36.88 -26.42 1.20
N ARG A 151 37.13 -27.30 0.22
CA ARG A 151 36.82 -27.05 -1.20
C ARG A 151 35.32 -27.07 -1.46
N GLU A 152 34.59 -27.99 -0.84
CA GLU A 152 33.13 -28.06 -0.91
C GLU A 152 32.49 -26.80 -0.28
N ALA A 153 32.95 -26.38 0.90
CA ALA A 153 32.51 -25.14 1.53
C ALA A 153 32.83 -23.89 0.68
N GLN A 154 34.01 -23.84 0.05
CA GLN A 154 34.36 -22.76 -0.87
C GLN A 154 33.50 -22.75 -2.14
N ALA A 155 33.15 -23.92 -2.69
CA ALA A 155 32.24 -24.03 -3.82
C ALA A 155 30.83 -23.54 -3.47
N ILE A 156 30.27 -23.97 -2.33
CA ILE A 156 28.96 -23.52 -1.83
C ILE A 156 28.94 -22.01 -1.60
N VAL A 157 30.01 -21.42 -1.04
CA VAL A 157 30.13 -19.97 -0.86
C VAL A 157 30.21 -19.23 -2.19
N ALA A 158 30.96 -19.75 -3.18
CA ALA A 158 31.05 -19.14 -4.51
C ALA A 158 29.72 -19.23 -5.28
N GLU A 159 28.98 -20.33 -5.15
CA GLU A 159 27.64 -20.52 -5.72
C GLU A 159 26.61 -19.60 -5.06
N ALA A 160 26.59 -19.50 -3.74
CA ALA A 160 25.73 -18.55 -3.03
C ALA A 160 26.06 -17.09 -3.41
N GLN A 161 27.33 -16.76 -3.65
CA GLN A 161 27.73 -15.44 -4.15
C GLN A 161 27.31 -15.20 -5.60
N SER A 162 27.36 -16.19 -6.50
CA SER A 162 26.91 -16.02 -7.88
C SER A 162 25.39 -15.90 -7.98
N VAL A 163 24.63 -16.72 -7.24
CA VAL A 163 23.16 -16.65 -7.17
C VAL A 163 22.70 -15.31 -6.57
N THR A 164 23.30 -14.84 -5.47
CA THR A 164 22.94 -13.53 -4.89
C THR A 164 23.45 -12.34 -5.71
N ALA A 165 24.42 -12.52 -6.61
CA ALA A 165 24.79 -11.52 -7.60
C ALA A 165 23.78 -11.48 -8.76
N ALA A 166 23.35 -12.63 -9.28
CA ALA A 166 22.32 -12.73 -10.31
C ALA A 166 20.99 -12.12 -9.85
N GLN A 167 20.48 -12.52 -8.68
CA GLN A 167 19.25 -11.96 -8.10
C GLN A 167 19.31 -10.44 -7.90
N ARG A 168 20.48 -9.88 -7.58
CA ARG A 168 20.67 -8.42 -7.49
C ARG A 168 20.67 -7.75 -8.86
N GLN A 169 21.18 -8.39 -9.90
CA GLN A 169 21.14 -7.87 -11.27
C GLN A 169 19.72 -7.95 -11.85
N GLU A 170 18.99 -9.03 -11.58
CA GLU A 170 17.57 -9.20 -11.93
C GLU A 170 16.72 -8.12 -11.25
N ALA A 171 16.79 -8.00 -9.93
CA ALA A 171 16.05 -6.98 -9.18
C ALA A 171 16.42 -5.54 -9.58
N ALA A 172 17.68 -5.27 -9.94
CA ALA A 172 18.08 -3.97 -10.47
C ALA A 172 17.49 -3.71 -11.86
N ALA A 173 17.52 -4.69 -12.76
CA ALA A 173 16.93 -4.57 -14.10
C ALA A 173 15.40 -4.41 -14.05
N GLU A 174 14.71 -5.12 -13.14
CA GLU A 174 13.29 -4.90 -12.87
C GLU A 174 13.03 -3.49 -12.34
N PHE A 175 13.79 -3.02 -11.34
CA PHE A 175 13.64 -1.67 -10.80
C PHE A 175 13.88 -0.59 -11.86
N GLU A 176 14.89 -0.74 -12.72
CA GLU A 176 15.13 0.20 -13.82
C GLU A 176 14.02 0.15 -14.88
N ALA A 177 13.48 -1.03 -15.20
CA ALA A 177 12.33 -1.17 -16.08
C ALA A 177 11.05 -0.55 -15.48
N HIS A 178 10.82 -0.68 -14.17
CA HIS A 178 9.73 -0.02 -13.48
C HIS A 178 9.91 1.51 -13.43
N ARG A 179 11.12 2.01 -13.17
CA ARG A 179 11.44 3.45 -13.23
C ARG A 179 11.21 4.01 -14.64
N LEU A 180 11.60 3.28 -15.68
CA LEU A 180 11.39 3.67 -17.08
C LEU A 180 9.88 3.71 -17.41
N ARG A 181 9.12 2.66 -17.09
CA ARG A 181 7.66 2.61 -17.30
C ARG A 181 6.92 3.74 -16.57
N ALA A 182 7.34 4.07 -15.34
CA ALA A 182 6.80 5.20 -14.60
C ALA A 182 7.12 6.53 -15.31
N SER A 183 8.36 6.71 -15.77
CA SER A 183 8.77 7.92 -16.50
C SER A 183 8.06 8.08 -17.85
N THR A 184 7.79 6.99 -18.59
CA THR A 184 7.03 7.07 -19.84
C THR A 184 5.56 7.35 -19.58
N ALA A 185 4.95 6.69 -18.59
CA ALA A 185 3.57 6.96 -18.19
C ALA A 185 3.37 8.41 -17.72
N SER A 186 4.31 9.00 -16.98
CA SER A 186 4.27 10.43 -16.62
C SER A 186 4.34 11.34 -17.85
N ALA A 187 5.25 11.07 -18.79
CA ALA A 187 5.36 11.86 -20.02
C ALA A 187 4.13 11.72 -20.94
N GLU A 188 3.55 10.52 -21.03
CA GLU A 188 2.29 10.27 -21.75
C GLU A 188 1.11 11.00 -21.10
N LEU A 189 1.04 11.02 -19.76
CA LEU A 189 0.05 11.79 -19.01
C LEU A 189 0.21 13.29 -19.24
N GLU A 190 1.42 13.84 -19.13
CA GLU A 190 1.73 15.25 -19.43
C GLU A 190 1.34 15.63 -20.87
N MET A 191 1.69 14.80 -21.86
CA MET A 191 1.29 15.00 -23.26
C MET A 191 -0.24 14.95 -23.42
N SER A 192 -0.93 14.02 -22.76
CA SER A 192 -2.39 13.92 -22.81
C SER A 192 -3.10 15.12 -22.17
N LEU A 193 -2.53 15.68 -21.10
CA LEU A 193 -3.04 16.88 -20.43
C LEU A 193 -2.76 18.15 -21.25
N ALA A 194 -1.61 18.23 -21.92
CA ALA A 194 -1.31 19.30 -22.87
C ALA A 194 -2.27 19.27 -24.07
N ALA A 195 -2.49 18.11 -24.69
CA ALA A 195 -3.43 17.95 -25.79
C ALA A 195 -4.88 18.28 -25.39
N ARG A 196 -5.32 17.87 -24.18
CA ARG A 196 -6.64 18.24 -23.65
C ARG A 196 -6.79 19.74 -23.37
N ARG A 197 -5.71 20.42 -22.95
CA ARG A 197 -5.70 21.89 -22.79
C ARG A 197 -5.81 22.58 -24.13
N GLU A 198 -5.01 22.19 -25.12
CA GLU A 198 -5.09 22.75 -26.49
C GLU A 198 -6.47 22.52 -27.14
N GLN A 199 -7.08 21.35 -26.92
CA GLN A 199 -8.46 21.08 -27.33
C GLN A 199 -9.46 22.00 -26.61
N ALA A 200 -9.36 22.15 -25.29
CA ALA A 200 -10.24 23.05 -24.55
C ALA A 200 -10.06 24.52 -24.98
N ASP A 201 -8.83 24.99 -25.14
CA ASP A 201 -8.51 26.36 -25.57
C ASP A 201 -9.03 26.64 -26.98
N THR A 202 -8.88 25.69 -27.92
CA THR A 202 -9.42 25.83 -29.28
C THR A 202 -10.95 25.73 -29.32
N GLU A 203 -11.60 24.96 -28.45
CA GLU A 203 -13.06 24.99 -28.26
C GLU A 203 -13.53 26.32 -27.66
N PHE A 204 -12.86 26.83 -26.62
CA PHE A 204 -13.18 28.13 -26.02
C PHE A 204 -13.00 29.26 -27.03
N GLU A 205 -11.95 29.25 -27.85
CA GLU A 205 -11.79 30.21 -28.95
C GLU A 205 -12.91 30.11 -29.97
N GLN A 206 -13.31 28.90 -30.38
CA GLN A 206 -14.41 28.71 -31.34
C GLN A 206 -15.74 29.23 -30.79
N ARG A 207 -16.07 28.87 -29.54
CA ARG A 207 -17.26 29.37 -28.83
C ARG A 207 -17.21 30.89 -28.69
N ARG A 208 -16.06 31.48 -28.35
CA ARG A 208 -15.88 32.94 -28.25
C ARG A 208 -16.09 33.63 -29.59
N LYS A 209 -15.49 33.11 -30.67
CA LYS A 209 -15.66 33.62 -32.05
C LYS A 209 -17.12 33.53 -32.53
N GLN A 210 -17.84 32.47 -32.17
CA GLN A 210 -19.28 32.35 -32.44
C GLN A 210 -20.10 33.40 -31.67
N GLN A 211 -19.82 33.63 -30.39
CA GLN A 211 -20.52 34.66 -29.60
C GLN A 211 -20.17 36.07 -30.08
N GLU A 212 -18.92 36.36 -30.42
CA GLU A 212 -18.48 37.61 -31.08
C GLU A 212 -19.25 37.87 -32.39
N GLN A 213 -19.46 36.84 -33.20
CA GLN A 213 -20.26 36.91 -34.44
C GLN A 213 -21.75 37.18 -34.16
N LEU A 214 -22.36 36.44 -33.23
CA LEU A 214 -23.77 36.64 -32.85
C LEU A 214 -24.03 38.04 -32.26
N LEU A 215 -23.07 38.57 -31.48
CA LEU A 215 -23.13 39.94 -30.97
C LEU A 215 -22.98 40.97 -32.09
N ALA A 216 -22.04 40.79 -33.03
CA ALA A 216 -21.89 41.69 -34.18
C ALA A 216 -23.13 41.68 -35.11
N GLU A 217 -23.75 40.52 -35.32
CA GLU A 217 -25.05 40.41 -36.00
C GLU A 217 -26.17 41.11 -35.24
N SER A 218 -26.22 40.97 -33.91
CA SER A 218 -27.19 41.67 -33.07
C SER A 218 -27.01 43.19 -33.15
N GLU A 219 -25.78 43.71 -33.00
CA GLU A 219 -25.47 45.13 -33.13
C GLU A 219 -25.83 45.69 -34.52
N THR A 220 -25.53 44.97 -35.59
CA THR A 220 -25.84 45.44 -36.95
C THR A 220 -27.34 45.44 -37.24
N ARG A 221 -28.09 44.44 -36.75
CA ARG A 221 -29.56 44.45 -36.78
C ARG A 221 -30.14 45.60 -35.96
N LEU A 222 -29.60 45.87 -34.76
CA LEU A 222 -30.01 47.01 -33.93
C LEU A 222 -29.74 48.34 -34.62
N ARG A 223 -28.54 48.56 -35.19
CA ARG A 223 -28.20 49.75 -35.99
C ARG A 223 -29.16 49.95 -37.17
N GLN A 224 -29.48 48.88 -37.91
CA GLN A 224 -30.44 48.92 -39.01
C GLN A 224 -31.85 49.29 -38.54
N ILE A 225 -32.30 48.78 -37.39
CA ILE A 225 -33.61 49.10 -36.81
C ILE A 225 -33.64 50.54 -36.30
N THR A 226 -32.59 51.04 -35.64
CA THR A 226 -32.52 52.43 -35.18
C THR A 226 -32.43 53.42 -36.34
N GLU A 227 -31.57 53.17 -37.33
CA GLU A 227 -31.50 54.00 -38.54
C GLU A 227 -32.85 54.03 -39.28
N ARG A 228 -33.54 52.88 -39.37
CA ARG A 228 -34.87 52.80 -39.98
C ARG A 228 -35.89 53.61 -39.18
N GLY A 229 -35.92 53.46 -37.85
CA GLY A 229 -36.81 54.23 -36.98
C GLY A 229 -36.54 55.74 -37.01
N GLU A 230 -35.28 56.15 -37.10
CA GLU A 230 -34.89 57.55 -37.28
C GLU A 230 -35.35 58.11 -38.64
N ARG A 231 -35.18 57.35 -39.73
CA ARG A 231 -35.66 57.73 -41.07
C ARG A 231 -37.19 57.82 -41.10
N GLU A 232 -37.90 56.81 -40.59
CA GLU A 232 -39.37 56.80 -40.53
C GLU A 232 -39.89 57.95 -39.64
N ALA A 233 -39.24 58.25 -38.51
CA ALA A 233 -39.60 59.39 -37.66
C ALA A 233 -39.24 60.75 -38.28
N ALA A 234 -38.16 60.84 -39.08
CA ALA A 234 -37.83 62.06 -39.84
C ALA A 234 -38.83 62.30 -40.98
N GLU A 235 -39.24 61.24 -41.69
CA GLU A 235 -40.30 61.32 -42.69
C GLU A 235 -41.64 61.72 -42.07
N LEU A 236 -42.02 61.16 -40.92
CA LEU A 236 -43.25 61.53 -40.22
C LEU A 236 -43.23 62.98 -39.75
N ARG A 237 -42.10 63.50 -39.24
CA ARG A 237 -41.94 64.94 -38.93
C ARG A 237 -42.07 65.80 -40.17
N ALA A 238 -41.35 65.50 -41.25
CA ALA A 238 -41.42 66.26 -42.49
C ALA A 238 -42.81 66.21 -43.16
N ARG A 239 -43.57 65.12 -42.98
CA ARG A 239 -44.98 65.03 -43.40
C ARG A 239 -45.88 65.90 -42.50
N ALA A 240 -45.69 65.87 -41.19
CA ALA A 240 -46.43 66.69 -40.23
C ALA A 240 -46.19 68.20 -40.46
N GLU A 241 -44.93 68.60 -40.64
CA GLU A 241 -44.52 69.97 -40.98
C GLU A 241 -45.22 70.45 -42.25
N ARG A 242 -45.17 69.68 -43.35
CA ARG A 242 -45.90 70.01 -44.59
C ARG A 242 -47.42 70.10 -44.39
N THR A 243 -48.02 69.24 -43.56
CA THR A 243 -49.46 69.37 -43.27
C THR A 243 -49.79 70.60 -42.44
N LEU A 244 -48.89 71.06 -41.56
CA LEU A 244 -49.03 72.31 -40.83
C LEU A 244 -48.83 73.52 -41.74
N GLU A 245 -47.84 73.52 -42.62
CA GLU A 245 -47.62 74.56 -43.65
C GLU A 245 -48.83 74.67 -44.60
N ASN A 246 -49.37 73.54 -45.06
CA ASN A 246 -50.58 73.51 -45.89
C ASN A 246 -51.81 74.02 -45.12
N ALA A 247 -52.00 73.62 -43.86
CA ALA A 247 -53.11 74.10 -43.04
C ALA A 247 -53.00 75.60 -42.69
N GLN A 248 -51.78 76.09 -42.44
CA GLN A 248 -51.51 77.51 -42.20
C GLN A 248 -51.76 78.34 -43.46
N SER A 249 -51.21 77.94 -44.61
CA SER A 249 -51.43 78.64 -45.88
C SER A 249 -52.90 78.61 -46.33
N GLN A 250 -53.63 77.51 -46.08
CA GLN A 250 -55.09 77.47 -46.27
C GLN A 250 -55.83 78.40 -45.29
N ALA A 251 -55.42 78.47 -44.03
CA ALA A 251 -56.01 79.39 -43.06
C ALA A 251 -55.75 80.86 -43.43
N ASP A 252 -54.54 81.21 -43.86
CA ASP A 252 -54.18 82.54 -44.33
C ASP A 252 -54.92 82.91 -45.63
N GLN A 253 -55.12 81.95 -46.55
CA GLN A 253 -55.96 82.12 -47.73
C GLN A 253 -57.41 82.41 -47.33
N ILE A 254 -58.04 81.57 -46.51
CA ILE A 254 -59.42 81.75 -46.04
C ILE A 254 -59.57 83.09 -45.30
N VAL A 255 -58.58 83.48 -44.48
CA VAL A 255 -58.58 84.76 -43.76
C VAL A 255 -58.37 85.95 -44.70
N SER A 256 -57.59 85.81 -45.79
CA SER A 256 -57.48 86.84 -46.83
C SER A 256 -58.77 86.96 -47.63
N GLU A 257 -59.32 85.85 -48.13
CA GLU A 257 -60.58 85.83 -48.86
C GLU A 257 -61.74 86.39 -48.01
N ALA A 258 -61.78 86.08 -46.72
CA ALA A 258 -62.74 86.66 -45.78
C ALA A 258 -62.53 88.17 -45.56
N ARG A 259 -61.27 88.66 -45.53
CA ARG A 259 -60.97 90.10 -45.49
C ARG A 259 -61.37 90.80 -46.79
N ASP A 260 -61.11 90.19 -47.94
CA ASP A 260 -61.45 90.73 -49.26
C ASP A 260 -62.96 90.69 -49.52
N HIS A 261 -63.66 89.67 -49.02
CA HIS A 261 -65.12 89.60 -49.03
C HIS A 261 -65.71 90.62 -48.04
N ALA A 262 -65.18 90.76 -46.82
CA ALA A 262 -65.62 91.78 -45.88
C ALA A 262 -65.35 93.21 -46.37
N SER A 263 -64.31 93.42 -47.17
CA SER A 263 -63.98 94.72 -47.77
C SER A 263 -64.89 95.02 -48.97
N ARG A 264 -65.13 94.05 -49.86
CA ARG A 264 -66.15 94.16 -50.93
C ARG A 264 -67.55 94.38 -50.37
N LEU A 265 -67.95 93.60 -49.36
CA LEU A 265 -69.26 93.76 -48.70
C LEU A 265 -69.38 95.12 -47.99
N ARG A 266 -68.29 95.69 -47.47
CA ARG A 266 -68.28 97.08 -46.97
C ARG A 266 -68.42 98.08 -48.10
N GLU A 267 -67.66 97.97 -49.19
CA GLU A 267 -67.84 98.85 -50.36
C GLU A 267 -69.25 98.74 -50.97
N GLU A 268 -69.83 97.56 -51.02
CA GLU A 268 -71.20 97.32 -51.48
C GLU A 268 -72.21 97.91 -50.49
N SER A 269 -72.03 97.70 -49.18
CA SER A 269 -72.85 98.33 -48.13
C SER A 269 -72.73 99.86 -48.13
N ASP A 270 -71.56 100.42 -48.41
CA ASP A 270 -71.30 101.86 -48.51
C ASP A 270 -71.88 102.44 -49.80
N ARG A 271 -71.84 101.69 -50.92
CA ARG A 271 -72.53 102.04 -52.17
C ARG A 271 -74.06 101.95 -52.00
N GLU A 272 -74.57 100.96 -51.30
CA GLU A 272 -76.00 100.83 -50.96
C GLU A 272 -76.43 101.91 -49.96
N LEU A 273 -75.62 102.24 -48.95
CA LEU A 273 -75.86 103.38 -48.05
C LEU A 273 -75.80 104.71 -48.81
N ALA A 274 -74.89 104.87 -49.77
CA ALA A 274 -74.83 106.05 -50.62
C ALA A 274 -76.03 106.12 -51.57
N ALA A 275 -76.47 104.99 -52.16
CA ALA A 275 -77.63 104.90 -53.02
C ALA A 275 -78.94 105.13 -52.24
N ALA A 276 -79.10 104.51 -51.07
CA ALA A 276 -80.23 104.72 -50.16
C ALA A 276 -80.22 106.14 -49.57
N THR A 277 -79.06 106.74 -49.31
CA THR A 277 -78.95 108.15 -48.91
C THR A 277 -79.27 109.08 -50.07
N ALA A 278 -78.86 108.76 -51.31
CA ALA A 278 -79.23 109.50 -52.51
C ALA A 278 -80.73 109.36 -52.81
N GLN A 279 -81.33 108.18 -52.60
CA GLN A 279 -82.76 107.94 -52.72
C GLN A 279 -83.53 108.67 -51.62
N ARG A 280 -83.07 108.63 -50.36
CA ARG A 280 -83.62 109.43 -49.25
C ARG A 280 -83.50 110.93 -49.53
N ASN A 281 -82.38 111.40 -50.06
CA ASN A 281 -82.18 112.80 -50.41
C ASN A 281 -83.03 113.21 -51.62
N SER A 282 -83.24 112.31 -52.59
CA SER A 282 -84.16 112.47 -53.71
C SER A 282 -85.62 112.54 -53.22
N ILE A 283 -86.04 111.62 -52.35
CA ILE A 283 -87.34 111.65 -51.67
C ILE A 283 -87.48 112.92 -50.81
N THR A 284 -86.41 113.37 -50.15
CA THR A 284 -86.42 114.61 -49.36
C THR A 284 -86.53 115.84 -50.27
N ALA A 285 -85.89 115.85 -51.43
CA ALA A 285 -86.02 116.91 -52.44
C ALA A 285 -87.40 116.89 -53.11
N GLN A 286 -87.95 115.70 -53.40
CA GLN A 286 -89.31 115.53 -53.90
C GLN A 286 -90.34 115.96 -52.86
N LEU A 287 -90.19 115.57 -51.59
CA LEU A 287 -91.02 116.05 -50.48
C LEU A 287 -90.82 117.54 -50.20
N SER A 288 -89.64 118.11 -50.45
CA SER A 288 -89.43 119.56 -50.37
C SER A 288 -90.11 120.30 -51.52
N ASN A 289 -90.11 119.74 -52.72
CA ASN A 289 -90.77 120.32 -53.90
C ASN A 289 -92.30 120.16 -53.81
N VAL A 290 -92.78 119.03 -53.27
CA VAL A 290 -94.19 118.83 -52.89
C VAL A 290 -94.58 119.74 -51.73
N ARG A 291 -93.72 119.96 -50.72
CA ARG A 291 -93.94 120.97 -49.67
C ARG A 291 -93.96 122.40 -50.24
N GLN A 292 -93.18 122.68 -51.29
CA GLN A 292 -93.23 123.95 -52.02
C GLN A 292 -94.57 124.11 -52.77
N MET A 293 -95.04 123.07 -53.48
CA MET A 293 -96.31 123.09 -54.22
C MET A 293 -97.56 123.03 -53.31
N LEU A 294 -97.49 122.36 -52.16
CA LEU A 294 -98.53 122.40 -51.13
C LEU A 294 -98.50 123.71 -50.33
N SER A 295 -97.37 124.42 -50.28
CA SER A 295 -97.36 125.83 -49.83
C SER A 295 -98.15 126.76 -50.76
N THR A 296 -98.57 126.30 -51.95
CA THR A 296 -99.53 127.01 -52.82
C THR A 296 -100.95 126.44 -52.81
N LEU A 297 -101.24 125.34 -52.08
CA LEU A 297 -102.60 124.81 -51.93
C LEU A 297 -102.79 123.96 -50.65
N GLY A 298 -102.73 124.62 -49.47
CA GLY A 298 -103.12 124.05 -48.17
C GLY A 298 -102.13 123.05 -47.53
N GLY A 299 -102.15 122.86 -46.21
CA GLY A 299 -103.06 123.46 -45.22
C GLY A 299 -103.14 122.66 -43.91
N GLY A 300 -102.01 122.23 -43.35
CA GLY A 300 -101.96 121.28 -42.23
C GLY A 300 -102.29 119.83 -42.66
N ALA A 301 -102.38 118.83 -41.77
CA ALA A 301 -101.76 118.64 -40.44
C ALA A 301 -102.00 117.17 -39.99
N LEU A 302 -101.12 116.61 -39.13
CA LEU A 302 -101.29 115.30 -38.43
C LEU A 302 -101.31 114.04 -39.35
N ALA A 303 -101.27 112.79 -38.85
CA ALA A 303 -100.41 112.16 -37.83
C ALA A 303 -100.56 110.61 -37.83
N ASP A 304 -99.56 109.91 -37.27
CA ASP A 304 -99.65 108.66 -36.48
C ASP A 304 -99.98 107.27 -37.13
N VAL A 305 -99.77 106.21 -36.34
CA VAL A 305 -100.18 104.78 -36.46
C VAL A 305 -99.45 103.95 -37.55
N LEU A 306 -98.56 102.98 -37.28
CA LEU A 306 -98.54 101.75 -36.45
C LEU A 306 -99.10 100.48 -37.14
N GLY A 307 -98.39 99.36 -36.95
CA GLY A 307 -98.79 97.98 -37.34
C GLY A 307 -98.03 97.42 -38.57
N SER A 308 -97.75 96.11 -38.65
CA SER A 308 -97.88 95.05 -37.64
C SER A 308 -97.11 93.76 -38.01
N GLU A 309 -96.59 93.07 -36.97
CA GLU A 309 -96.36 91.61 -36.92
C GLU A 309 -97.68 90.80 -37.15
N PRO A 310 -97.75 89.43 -37.23
CA PRO A 310 -96.86 88.43 -36.60
C PRO A 310 -96.66 87.03 -37.28
N ALA A 311 -95.97 86.14 -36.54
CA ALA A 311 -95.99 84.65 -36.56
C ALA A 311 -95.35 83.90 -37.78
N ALA A 312 -94.58 82.80 -37.68
CA ALA A 312 -94.47 81.65 -36.74
C ALA A 312 -95.59 80.57 -36.93
N PRO A 313 -95.42 79.26 -36.54
CA PRO A 313 -94.41 78.67 -35.61
C PRO A 313 -93.90 77.20 -35.85
N LYS A 314 -92.89 76.79 -35.04
CA LYS A 314 -92.61 75.50 -34.31
C LYS A 314 -92.79 74.06 -34.89
N ALA A 315 -91.77 73.22 -34.63
CA ALA A 315 -91.74 71.96 -33.82
C ALA A 315 -90.24 71.57 -33.57
N ALA A 316 -89.69 70.99 -32.47
CA ALA A 316 -90.12 70.10 -31.35
C ALA A 316 -90.12 68.58 -31.72
N GLU A 317 -89.68 67.58 -30.92
CA GLU A 317 -89.10 67.42 -29.55
C GLU A 317 -87.62 66.83 -29.62
N GLN A 318 -86.78 66.41 -28.64
CA GLN A 318 -86.81 65.90 -27.22
C GLN A 318 -87.12 64.38 -27.06
N GLU A 319 -86.54 63.51 -26.18
CA GLU A 319 -85.73 63.49 -24.91
C GLU A 319 -84.62 62.36 -24.91
N ARG A 320 -83.56 62.23 -24.05
CA ARG A 320 -83.33 62.06 -22.57
C ARG A 320 -83.64 60.61 -22.03
N ALA A 321 -83.04 59.97 -20.99
CA ALA A 321 -82.11 60.29 -19.86
C ALA A 321 -81.41 58.95 -19.31
N GLU A 322 -80.23 58.85 -18.64
CA GLU A 322 -79.77 59.10 -17.21
C GLU A 322 -80.12 57.99 -16.14
N VAL A 323 -79.32 57.48 -15.17
CA VAL A 323 -77.86 57.53 -14.71
C VAL A 323 -77.48 56.31 -13.77
N ALA A 324 -76.18 56.13 -13.41
CA ALA A 324 -75.61 55.58 -12.11
C ALA A 324 -75.68 54.04 -11.77
N GLU A 325 -74.96 53.38 -10.82
CA GLU A 325 -73.72 53.59 -9.99
C GLU A 325 -73.27 52.24 -9.30
N GLY A 326 -72.09 52.14 -8.65
CA GLY A 326 -71.84 51.19 -7.51
C GLY A 326 -70.59 50.27 -7.50
N SER A 327 -70.04 49.98 -6.30
CA SER A 327 -68.99 48.96 -5.98
C SER A 327 -69.61 47.69 -5.33
N ASP A 328 -68.95 46.58 -4.91
CA ASP A 328 -67.54 46.31 -4.51
C ASP A 328 -67.14 44.79 -4.63
N GLN A 329 -65.95 44.42 -4.12
CA GLN A 329 -65.21 43.12 -4.19
C GLN A 329 -65.76 41.91 -3.35
N PRO A 330 -65.10 40.71 -3.27
CA PRO A 330 -64.47 39.80 -4.27
C PRO A 330 -64.75 38.26 -4.06
N ALA A 331 -64.35 37.36 -5.00
CA ALA A 331 -63.74 36.02 -4.71
C ALA A 331 -63.37 35.13 -5.94
N GLN A 332 -62.19 34.48 -5.86
CA GLN A 332 -61.68 33.18 -6.40
C GLN A 332 -62.53 32.36 -7.44
N GLN A 333 -61.98 31.63 -8.44
CA GLN A 333 -60.89 30.61 -8.42
C GLN A 333 -60.30 30.28 -9.83
N GLN A 334 -59.05 29.78 -9.87
CA GLN A 334 -58.46 28.75 -10.79
C GLN A 334 -58.47 28.97 -12.34
N ALA A 335 -57.49 28.52 -13.14
CA ALA A 335 -56.18 27.88 -12.89
C ALA A 335 -55.15 28.29 -13.99
N GLN A 336 -53.87 27.94 -13.82
CA GLN A 336 -52.73 28.46 -14.59
C GLN A 336 -52.19 27.50 -15.67
N GLN A 337 -51.51 28.06 -16.67
CA GLN A 337 -50.53 27.35 -17.52
C GLN A 337 -49.14 27.94 -17.31
N ALA A 338 -48.12 27.07 -17.20
CA ALA A 338 -46.72 27.36 -17.52
C ALA A 338 -45.98 26.03 -17.75
N GLN A 339 -45.06 26.01 -18.71
CA GLN A 339 -44.09 24.93 -18.94
C GLN A 339 -42.70 25.59 -19.06
N GLN A 340 -41.69 25.03 -18.38
CA GLN A 340 -40.23 25.25 -18.50
C GLN A 340 -39.57 24.82 -17.16
N ASP A 341 -38.34 24.31 -17.10
CA ASP A 341 -37.62 23.53 -18.11
C ASP A 341 -36.52 22.70 -17.40
N ASP A 342 -35.75 21.91 -18.16
CA ASP A 342 -34.63 21.08 -17.69
C ASP A 342 -33.43 21.86 -17.11
N SER A 343 -32.73 21.28 -16.13
CA SER A 343 -31.28 21.45 -15.86
C SER A 343 -30.81 20.64 -14.64
N THR A 344 -29.51 20.33 -14.58
CA THR A 344 -28.92 19.31 -13.70
C THR A 344 -27.76 19.85 -12.84
N ASP A 345 -27.58 19.21 -11.67
CA ASP A 345 -26.34 19.00 -10.88
C ASP A 345 -25.57 20.20 -10.26
N GLU A 346 -25.15 20.07 -8.99
CA GLU A 346 -23.75 19.80 -8.55
C GLU A 346 -23.51 20.14 -7.05
N SER A 347 -22.50 19.50 -6.44
CA SER A 347 -22.02 19.61 -5.04
C SER A 347 -22.96 19.05 -3.94
N GLY A 348 -22.52 18.21 -2.98
CA GLY A 348 -21.22 17.57 -2.70
C GLY A 348 -21.22 16.93 -1.28
N GLN A 349 -20.22 16.19 -0.78
CA GLN A 349 -18.91 15.75 -1.31
C GLN A 349 -18.50 14.35 -0.69
N HIS A 350 -17.29 14.27 -0.11
CA HIS A 350 -16.61 13.16 0.62
C HIS A 350 -17.41 12.54 1.80
N GLU A 351 -17.13 11.32 2.29
CA GLU A 351 -15.83 10.63 2.51
C GLU A 351 -15.78 9.13 2.09
N THR A 352 -14.59 8.53 2.23
CA THR A 352 -14.23 7.15 1.89
C THR A 352 -13.65 6.40 3.09
N SER A 353 -14.03 5.14 3.32
CA SER A 353 -13.33 4.25 4.27
C SER A 353 -13.44 2.76 3.92
N ASP A 354 -12.34 2.24 3.38
CA ASP A 354 -11.66 0.98 3.71
C ASP A 354 -12.40 -0.37 3.80
N ASP A 355 -11.88 -1.28 2.96
CA ASP A 355 -11.84 -2.73 3.14
C ASP A 355 -11.19 -3.14 4.48
N ALA A 356 -11.81 -4.09 5.19
CA ALA A 356 -11.26 -4.73 6.39
C ALA A 356 -11.92 -6.10 6.67
N GLY A 357 -11.76 -7.08 5.78
CA GLY A 357 -12.22 -8.45 6.03
C GLY A 357 -11.38 -9.18 7.09
N SER A 358 -11.86 -9.27 8.34
CA SER A 358 -11.11 -9.88 9.46
C SER A 358 -11.89 -10.94 10.24
N GLU A 359 -11.73 -12.22 9.88
CA GLU A 359 -12.13 -13.36 10.73
C GLU A 359 -11.03 -14.45 10.79
N GLN A 360 -10.62 -14.76 12.02
CA GLN A 360 -9.79 -15.90 12.43
C GLN A 360 -10.00 -16.13 13.93
N PRO A 361 -9.74 -17.35 14.44
CA PRO A 361 -10.11 -18.66 13.89
C PRO A 361 -10.98 -19.43 14.92
N VAL A 362 -11.55 -20.57 14.54
CA VAL A 362 -12.21 -21.47 15.51
C VAL A 362 -11.63 -22.88 15.42
N ASP A 363 -11.17 -23.38 16.56
CA ASP A 363 -10.68 -24.74 16.76
C ASP A 363 -11.85 -25.74 16.87
N GLN A 364 -11.64 -26.93 16.29
CA GLN A 364 -12.40 -28.14 16.63
C GLN A 364 -11.70 -29.40 16.10
N SER A 365 -11.11 -30.17 17.01
CA SER A 365 -10.64 -31.54 16.77
C SER A 365 -11.30 -32.48 17.78
N ALA A 366 -12.13 -33.40 17.30
CA ALA A 366 -12.79 -34.47 18.07
C ALA A 366 -13.31 -35.54 17.09
N GLU A 367 -13.50 -36.83 17.42
CA GLU A 367 -13.01 -37.68 18.53
C GLU A 367 -13.33 -39.14 18.12
N GLN A 368 -12.37 -40.07 18.25
CA GLN A 368 -12.51 -41.56 18.31
C GLN A 368 -11.10 -42.14 18.09
N SER A 369 -10.62 -43.22 18.73
CA SER A 369 -11.08 -44.12 19.82
C SER A 369 -9.81 -44.88 20.29
N GLY A 370 -9.62 -45.44 21.48
CA GLY A 370 -10.46 -45.86 22.61
C GLY A 370 -9.62 -46.79 23.52
N ASP A 371 -10.26 -47.51 24.46
CA ASP A 371 -9.71 -48.61 25.29
C ASP A 371 -8.58 -48.36 26.32
N ALA A 372 -9.02 -48.30 27.58
CA ALA A 372 -8.66 -49.21 28.69
C ALA A 372 -7.24 -49.28 29.31
N GLU A 373 -7.17 -48.76 30.54
CA GLU A 373 -6.33 -49.21 31.68
C GLU A 373 -6.73 -50.65 32.15
N PRO A 374 -5.97 -51.40 33.02
CA PRO A 374 -5.42 -50.88 34.29
C PRO A 374 -4.09 -51.48 34.85
N ASP A 375 -3.65 -50.84 35.95
CA ASP A 375 -2.95 -51.37 37.14
C ASP A 375 -1.66 -52.20 37.05
N ALA A 376 -0.59 -51.65 37.65
CA ALA A 376 0.39 -52.41 38.43
C ALA A 376 1.04 -51.50 39.50
N ASN A 377 0.62 -51.62 40.77
CA ASN A 377 1.19 -50.88 41.90
C ASN A 377 2.59 -51.38 42.30
N GLY A 378 3.40 -50.49 42.90
CA GLY A 378 4.80 -50.74 43.24
C GLY A 378 5.41 -49.74 44.22
N GLU A 379 4.81 -49.61 45.41
CA GLU A 379 5.41 -49.02 46.63
C GLU A 379 6.66 -49.87 47.04
N GLU A 380 7.70 -49.41 47.73
CA GLU A 380 8.06 -48.19 48.47
C GLU A 380 9.62 -48.23 48.69
N PRO A 381 10.27 -47.49 49.61
CA PRO A 381 10.30 -46.04 49.91
C PRO A 381 11.71 -45.43 49.66
N GLY A 382 11.90 -44.13 49.93
CA GLY A 382 13.23 -43.48 49.83
C GLY A 382 13.32 -42.07 50.42
N GLU A 383 13.40 -41.96 51.75
CA GLU A 383 13.51 -40.68 52.46
C GLU A 383 14.93 -40.09 52.52
N GLN A 384 15.03 -38.75 52.33
CA GLN A 384 15.94 -37.82 53.05
C GLN A 384 17.48 -38.02 52.92
N SER A 385 18.37 -37.07 53.29
CA SER A 385 18.35 -35.60 53.24
C SER A 385 19.80 -35.06 53.47
N TYR A 386 20.14 -33.87 52.94
CA TYR A 386 21.37 -33.06 53.12
C TYR A 386 22.76 -33.70 53.38
N GLY A 387 23.74 -33.36 52.54
CA GLY A 387 25.17 -33.69 52.75
C GLY A 387 26.14 -32.73 52.05
N SER A 388 26.26 -31.49 52.53
CA SER A 388 27.14 -30.47 51.92
C SER A 388 28.63 -30.68 52.26
N THR A 389 29.47 -30.86 51.23
CA THR A 389 30.87 -30.40 51.26
C THR A 389 31.24 -29.76 49.92
N ALA A 390 31.83 -28.57 49.97
CA ALA A 390 32.41 -27.90 48.80
C ALA A 390 33.92 -28.16 48.75
N SER A 391 34.47 -28.45 47.58
CA SER A 391 35.90 -28.30 47.33
C SER A 391 36.19 -27.95 45.86
N SER A 392 37.18 -27.08 45.68
CA SER A 392 37.61 -26.45 44.43
C SER A 392 38.00 -27.41 43.30
N TYR A 393 37.78 -27.01 42.04
CA TYR A 393 38.89 -26.77 41.09
C TYR A 393 38.42 -26.06 39.79
N TYR A 394 38.36 -24.73 39.84
CA TYR A 394 38.63 -23.88 38.67
C TYR A 394 39.75 -22.91 39.05
N GLN A 395 40.67 -22.45 38.19
CA GLN A 395 41.33 -22.89 36.96
C GLN A 395 42.09 -21.61 36.51
N ARG A 396 43.32 -21.73 35.99
CA ARG A 396 44.04 -20.67 35.25
C ARG A 396 44.51 -19.45 36.07
N GLY A 397 45.77 -19.49 36.51
CA GLY A 397 46.51 -18.28 36.86
C GLY A 397 46.92 -17.52 35.59
N ASN A 398 46.79 -16.19 35.60
CA ASN A 398 47.41 -15.32 34.59
C ASN A 398 48.89 -15.08 34.94
N ALA A 399 49.76 -15.10 33.93
CA ALA A 399 51.18 -14.79 34.09
C ALA A 399 51.61 -13.68 33.12
N PRO A 400 51.91 -12.46 33.60
CA PRO A 400 52.63 -11.45 32.85
C PRO A 400 54.13 -11.52 33.18
N VAL A 401 54.98 -11.72 32.16
CA VAL A 401 56.45 -11.62 32.32
C VAL A 401 56.99 -10.70 31.23
N GLY A 402 57.53 -9.54 31.66
CA GLY A 402 57.92 -8.45 30.76
C GLY A 402 58.92 -7.47 31.39
N ALA A 403 60.06 -7.99 31.85
CA ALA A 403 61.28 -7.24 32.16
C ALA A 403 62.46 -8.23 32.04
N SER A 404 63.55 -8.02 31.27
CA SER A 404 64.41 -6.85 31.04
C SER A 404 65.59 -6.74 32.01
N THR A 405 66.57 -7.63 31.81
CA THR A 405 68.05 -7.52 31.96
C THR A 405 68.60 -8.90 31.57
N ASN A 406 69.69 -9.07 30.84
CA ASN A 406 70.91 -8.26 30.79
C ASN A 406 71.55 -8.36 29.38
#